data_AF-A0A527ZW07-F1
#
_entry.id   AF-A0A527ZW07-F1
#
_cell.length_a   1.000
_cell.length_b   1.000
_cell.length_c   1.000
_cell.angle_alpha   90.00
_cell.angle_beta   90.00
_cell.angle_gamma   90.00
#
_symmetry.space_group_name_H-M   'P 1'
#
loop_
_entity.id
_entity.type
_entity.pdbx_description
1 polymer ?
#
loop_
_entity_poly.entity_id
_entity_poly.type
_entity_poly.pdbx_seq_one_letter_code
_entity_poly.pdbx_strand_id
1 'polypeptide(L)'
;MRRHLLTSTTALVLLLGASQAYAGMDEAKTFLDTEINGLSTLDRSAQEAEMQWFVDAAKPFAGMEINVLSEGIPTHTYESTVLT
;
A
#
# COMPACT_ATOMS: atom_id res chain seq x y z
N MET A 1 -21.38 22.78 27.10
CA MET A 1 -19.91 22.65 27.20
C MET A 1 -19.40 21.21 27.05
N ARG A 2 -19.84 20.24 27.88
CA ARG A 2 -19.39 18.82 27.78
C ARG A 2 -19.58 18.13 26.41
N ARG A 3 -20.71 18.36 25.73
CA ARG A 3 -20.95 17.79 24.39
C ARG A 3 -20.00 18.33 23.33
N HIS A 4 -19.69 19.64 23.39
CA HIS A 4 -18.72 20.27 22.48
C HIS A 4 -17.30 19.78 22.72
N LEU A 5 -16.91 19.55 23.99
CA LEU A 5 -15.64 18.93 24.38
C LEU A 5 -15.52 17.50 23.84
N LEU A 6 -16.54 16.65 24.03
CA LEU A 6 -16.55 15.28 23.52
C LEU A 6 -16.49 15.24 21.98
N THR A 7 -17.24 16.09 21.28
CA THR A 7 -17.21 16.14 19.81
C THR A 7 -15.87 16.63 19.27
N SER A 8 -15.20 17.57 19.95
CA SER A 8 -13.90 18.08 19.51
C SER A 8 -12.77 17.08 19.79
N THR A 9 -12.83 16.34 20.90
CA THR A 9 -11.87 15.24 21.15
C THR A 9 -12.02 14.08 20.17
N THR A 10 -13.25 13.69 19.81
CA THR A 10 -13.47 12.60 18.84
C THR A 10 -13.01 13.00 17.44
N ALA A 11 -13.24 14.25 17.02
CA ALA A 11 -12.76 14.76 15.74
C ALA A 11 -11.22 14.77 15.65
N LEU A 12 -10.54 15.14 16.74
CA LEU A 12 -9.07 15.13 16.79
C LEU A 12 -8.49 13.70 16.72
N VAL A 13 -9.13 12.74 17.38
CA VAL A 13 -8.74 11.32 17.31
C VAL A 13 -8.95 10.75 15.90
N LEU A 14 -10.03 11.13 15.21
CA LEU A 14 -10.28 10.71 13.83
C LEU A 14 -9.25 11.30 12.85
N LEU A 15 -8.83 12.55 13.05
CA LEU A 15 -7.79 13.19 12.24
C LEU A 15 -6.40 12.56 12.45
N LEU A 16 -6.11 12.09 13.67
CA LEU A 16 -4.84 11.44 14.01
C LEU A 16 -4.85 9.92 13.73
N GLY A 17 -6.02 9.32 13.64
CA GLY A 17 -6.23 7.88 13.40
C GLY A 17 -6.44 7.49 11.94
N ALA A 18 -6.41 8.46 11.01
CA ALA A 18 -6.39 8.16 9.58
C ALA A 18 -5.08 7.44 9.27
N SER A 19 -5.15 6.12 9.12
CA SER A 19 -4.03 5.27 8.72
C SER A 19 -3.48 5.79 7.41
N GLN A 20 -2.29 6.39 7.46
CA GLN A 20 -1.53 6.68 6.26
C GLN A 20 -1.17 5.32 5.65
N ALA A 21 -1.55 5.09 4.39
CA ALA A 21 -1.01 3.98 3.63
C ALA A 21 0.46 4.31 3.33
N TYR A 22 1.36 3.55 3.91
CA TYR A 22 2.80 3.68 3.64
C TYR A 22 3.16 2.67 2.55
N ALA A 23 3.93 3.10 1.56
CA ALA A 23 4.36 2.28 0.43
C ALA A 23 5.90 2.23 0.41
N GLY A 24 6.47 1.70 1.49
CA GLY A 24 7.91 1.58 1.71
C GLY A 24 8.40 0.14 1.63
N MET A 25 9.66 -0.05 2.03
CA MET A 25 10.30 -1.36 1.99
C MET A 25 9.74 -2.36 3.00
N ASP A 26 9.09 -1.90 4.07
CA ASP A 26 8.47 -2.79 5.06
C ASP A 26 7.19 -3.44 4.49
N GLU A 27 6.37 -2.66 3.77
CA GLU A 27 5.22 -3.17 3.03
C GLU A 27 5.65 -4.04 1.86
N ALA A 28 6.73 -3.65 1.17
CA ALA A 28 7.29 -4.47 0.11
C ALA A 28 7.77 -5.84 0.60
N LYS A 29 8.45 -5.90 1.76
CA LYS A 29 8.85 -7.18 2.37
C LYS A 29 7.65 -8.03 2.76
N THR A 30 6.60 -7.40 3.29
CA THR A 30 5.34 -8.09 3.61
C THR A 30 4.72 -8.69 2.34
N PHE A 31 4.64 -7.92 1.26
CA PHE A 31 4.16 -8.40 -0.04
C PHE A 31 5.00 -9.57 -0.57
N LEU A 32 6.33 -9.51 -0.45
CA LEU A 32 7.20 -10.61 -0.84
C LEU A 32 6.92 -11.88 -0.02
N ASP A 33 6.60 -11.73 1.26
CA ASP A 33 6.32 -12.85 2.18
C ASP A 33 4.94 -13.46 1.96
N THR A 34 3.92 -12.66 1.63
CA THR A 34 2.53 -13.12 1.51
C THR A 34 2.14 -13.52 0.10
N GLU A 35 2.55 -12.75 -0.91
CA GLU A 35 2.08 -12.93 -2.29
C GLU A 35 3.09 -13.61 -3.19
N ILE A 36 4.40 -13.38 -2.97
CA ILE A 36 5.46 -13.82 -3.90
C ILE A 36 6.23 -15.05 -3.40
N ASN A 37 6.09 -15.40 -2.12
CA ASN A 37 6.87 -16.45 -1.50
C ASN A 37 6.75 -17.80 -2.25
N GLY A 38 7.88 -18.34 -2.69
CA GLY A 38 7.96 -19.58 -3.46
C GLY A 38 7.51 -19.48 -4.92
N LEU A 39 7.05 -18.31 -5.39
CA LEU A 39 6.65 -18.06 -6.78
C LEU A 39 7.77 -17.43 -7.62
N SER A 40 8.71 -16.73 -6.97
CA SER A 40 9.84 -16.09 -7.65
C SER A 40 11.04 -17.03 -7.79
N THR A 41 11.74 -16.90 -8.92
CA THR A 41 13.04 -17.56 -9.16
C THR A 41 14.22 -16.76 -8.60
N LEU A 42 13.99 -15.51 -8.20
CA LEU A 42 15.00 -14.64 -7.59
C LEU A 42 15.25 -15.05 -6.14
N ASP A 43 16.50 -14.93 -5.70
CA ASP A 43 16.80 -15.02 -4.27
C ASP A 43 16.23 -13.80 -3.52
N ARG A 44 16.15 -13.90 -2.19
CA ARG A 44 15.54 -12.86 -1.36
C ARG A 44 16.22 -11.50 -1.52
N SER A 45 17.54 -11.47 -1.69
CA SER A 45 18.27 -10.21 -1.83
C SER A 45 17.94 -9.50 -3.14
N ALA A 46 17.81 -10.27 -4.23
CA ALA A 46 17.40 -9.75 -5.53
C ALA A 46 15.93 -9.30 -5.54
N GLN A 47 15.04 -10.03 -4.86
CA GLN A 47 13.65 -9.61 -4.67
C GLN A 47 13.55 -8.26 -3.95
N GLU A 48 14.25 -8.10 -2.83
CA GLU A 48 14.23 -6.83 -2.07
C GLU A 48 14.87 -5.69 -2.87
N ALA A 49 15.91 -5.96 -3.67
CA ALA A 49 16.51 -4.96 -4.56
C ALA A 49 15.54 -4.51 -5.67
N GLU A 50 14.77 -5.44 -6.24
CA GLU A 50 13.73 -5.12 -7.22
C GLU A 50 12.60 -4.30 -6.60
N MET A 51 12.14 -4.65 -5.40
CA MET A 51 11.16 -3.85 -4.68
C MET A 51 11.67 -2.44 -4.35
N GLN A 52 12.93 -2.31 -3.94
CA GLN A 52 13.55 -1.00 -3.72
C GLN A 52 13.56 -0.16 -5.01
N TRP A 53 13.83 -0.79 -6.16
CA TRP A 53 13.74 -0.11 -7.46
C TRP A 53 12.32 0.39 -7.74
N PHE A 54 11.28 -0.41 -7.49
CA PHE A 54 9.89 0.04 -7.63
C PHE A 54 9.54 1.19 -6.69
N VAL A 55 9.93 1.11 -5.41
CA VAL A 55 9.71 2.18 -4.42
C VAL A 55 10.38 3.48 -4.88
N ASP A 56 11.61 3.41 -5.39
CA ASP A 56 12.32 4.59 -5.87
C ASP A 56 11.70 5.16 -7.15
N ALA A 57 11.28 4.31 -8.07
CA ALA A 57 10.60 4.72 -9.30
C ALA A 57 9.22 5.34 -9.05
N ALA A 58 8.55 4.97 -7.96
CA ALA A 58 7.24 5.48 -7.59
C ALA A 58 7.28 6.90 -6.99
N LYS A 59 8.44 7.37 -6.50
CA LYS A 59 8.60 8.67 -5.82
C LYS A 59 7.99 9.87 -6.57
N PRO A 60 8.12 10.03 -7.90
CA PRO A 60 7.55 11.16 -8.63
C PRO A 60 6.02 11.20 -8.63
N PHE A 61 5.36 10.09 -8.30
CA PHE A 61 3.91 9.95 -8.35
C PHE A 61 3.25 10.02 -6.96
N ALA A 62 4.03 10.27 -5.91
CA ALA A 62 3.51 10.39 -4.55
C ALA A 62 2.44 11.48 -4.46
N GLY A 63 1.27 11.13 -3.92
CA GLY A 63 0.12 12.03 -3.78
C GLY A 63 -0.75 12.19 -5.04
N MET A 64 -0.44 11.47 -6.13
CA MET A 64 -1.31 11.39 -7.29
C MET A 64 -2.36 10.29 -7.12
N GLU A 65 -3.57 10.53 -7.64
CA GLU A 65 -4.54 9.46 -7.85
C GLU A 65 -4.27 8.82 -9.21
N ILE A 66 -3.93 7.53 -9.20
CA ILE A 66 -3.59 6.76 -10.41
C ILE A 66 -4.75 5.81 -10.70
N ASN A 67 -5.34 5.94 -11.87
CA ASN A 67 -6.41 5.07 -12.36
C ASN A 67 -5.86 4.18 -13.48
N VAL A 68 -5.99 2.86 -13.33
CA VAL A 68 -5.56 1.87 -14.33
C VAL A 68 -6.79 1.25 -14.98
N LEU A 69 -6.85 1.28 -16.31
CA LEU A 69 -7.87 0.55 -17.06
C LEU A 69 -7.36 -0.86 -17.35
N SER A 70 -7.98 -1.84 -16.71
CA SER A 70 -7.63 -3.25 -16.83
C SER A 70 -8.67 -4.03 -17.65
N GLU A 71 -8.22 -5.06 -18.38
CA GLU A 71 -9.11 -6.03 -19.02
C GLU A 71 -9.87 -6.85 -17.95
N GLY A 72 -11.08 -7.32 -18.25
CA GLY A 72 -11.88 -8.16 -17.35
C GLY A 72 -11.41 -9.62 -17.21
N ILE A 73 -10.09 -9.86 -17.18
CA ILE A 73 -9.52 -11.19 -16.93
C ILE A 73 -9.40 -11.47 -15.42
N PRO A 74 -9.44 -12.74 -14.97
CA PRO A 74 -9.42 -13.08 -13.55
C PRO A 74 -8.23 -12.49 -12.77
N THR A 75 -7.06 -12.39 -13.39
CA THR A 75 -5.86 -11.81 -12.76
C THR A 75 -6.07 -10.36 -12.37
N HIS A 76 -6.59 -9.53 -13.28
CA HIS A 76 -6.86 -8.13 -12.97
C HIS A 76 -7.97 -7.95 -11.91
N THR A 77 -8.95 -8.85 -11.88
CA THR A 77 -9.95 -8.85 -10.79
C THR A 77 -9.30 -9.10 -9.43
N TYR A 78 -8.38 -10.06 -9.35
CA TYR A 78 -7.64 -10.33 -8.12
C TYR A 78 -6.77 -9.13 -7.72
N GLU A 79 -5.97 -8.58 -8.65
CA GLU A 79 -5.11 -7.43 -8.40
C GLU A 79 -5.89 -6.21 -7.88
N SER A 80 -7.05 -5.90 -8.48
CA SER A 80 -7.89 -4.75 -8.10
C SER A 80 -8.72 -4.92 -6.83
N THR A 81 -8.84 -6.14 -6.29
CA THR A 81 -9.67 -6.42 -5.11
C THR A 81 -8.89 -6.94 -3.91
N VAL A 82 -7.65 -7.39 -4.12
CA VAL A 82 -6.79 -7.97 -3.08
C VAL A 82 -5.51 -7.16 -2.88
N LEU A 83 -4.94 -6.56 -3.93
CA LEU A 83 -3.63 -5.89 -3.86
C LEU A 83 -3.69 -4.36 -3.74
N THR A 84 -4.89 -3.78 -3.69
CA THR A 84 -5.17 -2.34 -3.48
C THR A 84 -5.52 -2.03 -2.03
#